data_AF-A0A239CV06-F1
#
_entry.id   AF-A0A239CV06-F1
#
_cell.length_a   1.000
_cell.length_b   1.000
_cell.length_c   1.000
_cell.angle_alpha   90.00
_cell.angle_beta   90.00
_cell.angle_gamma   90.00
#
_symmetry.space_group_name_H-M   'P 1'
#
loop_
_entity.id
_entity.type
_entity.pdbx_description
1 polymer ?
#
loop_
_entity_poly.entity_id
_entity_poly.type
_entity_poly.pdbx_seq_one_letter_code
_entity_poly.pdbx_strand_id
1 'polypeptide(L)'
;MKNKMSLFLIFLLLIVSIPTVHADDWYKEYGTYYKVYDVENNELLFETAREVSKGDQYLSGDNKMYHVVRVNTRNNMAYAEFIEEVQLPKVNRQALQQIQLALAEGGLSTLLLAQEDGGENQEDRRIGIYATHSAESYTPTDGAESMEGGGGILKVAEQLKNSFEGHGVEAQFDNTSHEPHDAGAYKRSRRTAVQLMRDQGINTLIDVHRDAVPAEQYLTEIEGEPASKVRLVIGRRNQNFKANEELAMQVKSVADEMRPGLVKDIFYAKGDYNQDLTPRAMLVEMGTYDHTRQRAEKAAGYLSEVVTTALFGGVVEAEAAPEGAAPRGPGGVQTGNRGSGLGTIGLIAAIVIGGLAFLFLSSGGKEWKSKVSNFKQEFANLLGRRKKK
;
A
#
# COMPACT_ATOMS: atom_id res chain seq x y z
N MET A 1 -4.62 -46.68 -21.46
CA MET A 1 -5.60 -46.03 -20.55
C MET A 1 -4.99 -45.40 -19.29
N LYS A 2 -3.74 -45.69 -18.90
CA LYS A 2 -3.14 -45.18 -17.64
C LYS A 2 -2.68 -43.71 -17.66
N ASN A 3 -2.45 -43.10 -18.83
CA ASN A 3 -1.98 -41.70 -18.92
C ASN A 3 -3.09 -40.65 -18.93
N LYS A 4 -4.36 -41.03 -19.13
CA LYS A 4 -5.47 -40.08 -19.15
C LYS A 4 -5.82 -39.54 -17.75
N MET A 5 -5.59 -40.34 -16.71
CA MET A 5 -5.89 -39.98 -15.32
C MET A 5 -4.88 -39.00 -14.74
N SER A 6 -3.59 -39.13 -15.07
CA SER A 6 -2.56 -38.16 -14.66
C SER A 6 -2.67 -36.81 -15.38
N LEU A 7 -3.05 -36.78 -16.66
CA LEU A 7 -3.33 -35.52 -17.36
C LEU A 7 -4.55 -34.80 -16.76
N PHE A 8 -5.58 -35.55 -16.35
CA PHE A 8 -6.75 -34.98 -15.70
C PHE A 8 -6.43 -34.41 -14.31
N LEU A 9 -5.55 -35.07 -13.54
CA LEU A 9 -5.13 -34.58 -12.22
C LEU A 9 -4.25 -33.31 -12.29
N ILE A 10 -3.37 -33.22 -13.30
CA ILE A 10 -2.54 -32.02 -13.56
C ILE A 10 -3.42 -30.86 -14.06
N PHE A 11 -4.41 -31.15 -14.90
CA PHE A 11 -5.39 -30.14 -15.34
C PHE A 11 -6.26 -29.66 -14.18
N LEU A 12 -6.66 -30.55 -13.27
CA LEU A 12 -7.39 -30.19 -12.05
C LEU A 12 -6.52 -29.32 -11.11
N LEU A 13 -5.24 -29.66 -10.93
CA LEU A 13 -4.30 -28.86 -10.13
C LEU A 13 -4.07 -27.46 -10.71
N LEU A 14 -4.01 -27.34 -12.05
CA LEU A 14 -3.91 -26.05 -12.74
C LEU A 14 -5.15 -25.17 -12.56
N ILE A 15 -6.34 -25.77 -12.43
CA ILE A 15 -7.58 -25.04 -12.15
C ILE A 15 -7.63 -24.53 -10.69
N VAL A 16 -7.06 -25.26 -9.73
CA VAL A 16 -6.98 -24.81 -8.32
C VAL A 16 -5.91 -23.73 -8.12
N SER A 17 -4.93 -23.62 -9.02
CA SER A 17 -3.89 -22.58 -8.99
C SER A 17 -4.21 -21.33 -9.81
N ILE A 18 -5.44 -21.15 -10.30
CA ILE A 18 -5.85 -19.83 -10.80
C ILE A 18 -5.92 -18.93 -9.57
N PRO A 19 -5.05 -17.91 -9.42
CA PRO A 19 -5.28 -16.91 -8.41
C PRO A 19 -6.65 -16.31 -8.71
N THR A 20 -7.62 -16.57 -7.83
CA THR A 20 -8.85 -15.81 -7.83
C THR A 20 -8.44 -14.36 -7.58
N VAL A 21 -8.37 -13.57 -8.65
CA VAL A 21 -8.42 -12.13 -8.56
C VAL A 21 -9.77 -11.86 -7.91
N HIS A 22 -9.74 -11.64 -6.60
CA HIS A 22 -10.92 -11.16 -5.91
C HIS A 22 -11.22 -9.81 -6.52
N ALA A 23 -12.48 -9.68 -6.93
CA ALA A 23 -12.99 -8.51 -7.58
C ALA A 23 -12.60 -7.25 -6.81
N ASP A 24 -12.52 -6.16 -7.55
CA ASP A 24 -12.56 -4.84 -6.99
C ASP A 24 -13.77 -4.75 -6.06
N ASP A 25 -13.54 -4.48 -4.78
CA ASP A 25 -14.58 -4.32 -3.76
C ASP A 25 -15.24 -2.92 -3.91
N TRP A 26 -15.25 -2.39 -5.14
CA TRP A 26 -15.83 -1.11 -5.54
C TRP A 26 -17.13 -1.34 -6.33
N TYR A 27 -18.22 -0.94 -5.68
CA TYR A 27 -19.39 -0.29 -6.25
C TYR A 27 -20.42 -1.05 -7.12
N LYS A 28 -21.70 -0.88 -6.73
CA LYS A 28 -22.93 -1.05 -7.54
C LYS A 28 -23.41 0.35 -7.94
N GLU A 29 -24.03 0.55 -9.12
CA GLU A 29 -24.66 1.81 -9.66
C GLU A 29 -24.53 3.13 -8.88
N TYR A 30 -24.17 4.24 -9.57
CA TYR A 30 -23.85 5.54 -8.94
C TYR A 30 -25.01 6.07 -8.04
N GLY A 31 -24.69 6.54 -6.83
CA GLY A 31 -25.64 6.84 -5.73
C GLY A 31 -25.84 5.80 -4.60
N THR A 32 -25.24 4.61 -4.62
CA THR A 32 -25.29 3.59 -3.55
C THR A 32 -24.01 3.53 -2.69
N TYR A 33 -24.12 3.79 -1.40
CA TYR A 33 -22.99 3.76 -0.48
C TYR A 33 -23.37 3.08 0.84
N TYR A 34 -22.37 2.61 1.58
CA TYR A 34 -22.54 2.04 2.91
C TYR A 34 -22.62 3.12 3.97
N LYS A 35 -23.51 2.92 4.94
CA LYS A 35 -23.57 3.65 6.21
C LYS A 35 -23.13 2.74 7.33
N VAL A 36 -22.09 3.13 8.06
CA VAL A 36 -21.54 2.34 9.17
C VAL A 36 -21.89 3.02 10.47
N TYR A 37 -22.56 2.28 11.37
CA TYR A 37 -23.04 2.79 12.65
C TYR A 37 -22.28 2.15 13.81
N ASP A 38 -22.20 2.87 14.93
CA ASP A 38 -21.76 2.28 16.20
C ASP A 38 -22.83 1.30 16.71
N VAL A 39 -22.40 0.13 17.20
CA VAL A 39 -23.28 -0.86 17.82
C VAL A 39 -23.90 -0.35 19.13
N GLU A 40 -23.19 0.45 19.92
CA GLU A 40 -23.61 0.85 21.27
C GLU A 40 -24.71 1.91 21.24
N ASN A 41 -24.50 2.99 20.49
CA ASN A 41 -25.37 4.17 20.50
C ASN A 41 -26.10 4.43 19.17
N ASN A 42 -25.83 3.63 18.14
CA ASN A 42 -26.40 3.76 16.79
C ASN A 42 -26.12 5.12 16.12
N GLU A 43 -25.02 5.79 16.51
CA GLU A 43 -24.49 6.96 15.82
C GLU A 43 -23.86 6.56 14.48
N LEU A 44 -23.99 7.42 13.46
CA LEU A 44 -23.33 7.23 12.18
C LEU A 44 -21.83 7.52 12.34
N LEU A 45 -20.98 6.52 12.12
CA LEU A 45 -19.53 6.65 12.18
C LEU A 45 -18.98 7.23 10.88
N PHE A 46 -19.30 6.59 9.75
CA PHE A 46 -18.87 7.04 8.44
C PHE A 46 -19.73 6.47 7.31
N GLU A 47 -19.59 7.10 6.15
CA GLU A 47 -20.11 6.61 4.87
C GLU A 47 -18.97 6.31 3.89
N THR A 48 -19.15 5.30 3.04
CA THR A 48 -18.21 4.98 1.95
C THR A 48 -18.91 4.27 0.78
N ALA A 49 -18.50 4.57 -0.45
CA ALA A 49 -18.92 3.84 -1.64
C ALA A 49 -18.25 2.47 -1.78
N ARG A 50 -17.16 2.22 -1.02
CA ARG A 50 -16.50 0.91 -0.94
C ARG A 50 -17.43 -0.14 -0.35
N GLU A 51 -17.31 -1.38 -0.79
CA GLU A 51 -17.97 -2.49 -0.10
C GLU A 51 -17.41 -2.62 1.33
N VAL A 52 -18.32 -2.60 2.30
CA VAL A 52 -17.96 -2.87 3.70
C VAL A 52 -18.15 -4.35 3.98
N SER A 53 -17.14 -4.96 4.58
CA SER A 53 -17.10 -6.37 4.95
C SER A 53 -16.95 -6.56 6.45
N LYS A 54 -17.51 -7.65 6.98
CA LYS A 54 -17.20 -8.09 8.35
C LYS A 54 -15.68 -8.29 8.48
N GLY A 55 -15.09 -7.75 9.54
CA GLY A 55 -13.65 -7.76 9.74
C GLY A 55 -12.93 -6.48 9.32
N ASP A 56 -13.61 -5.58 8.61
CA ASP A 56 -13.06 -4.26 8.30
C ASP A 56 -12.90 -3.44 9.59
N GLN A 57 -11.95 -2.51 9.58
CA GLN A 57 -11.68 -1.63 10.72
C GLN A 57 -11.76 -0.18 10.27
N TYR A 58 -11.94 0.71 11.23
CA TYR A 58 -12.11 2.13 11.00
C TYR A 58 -11.43 2.90 12.13
N LEU A 59 -10.38 3.65 11.79
CA LEU A 59 -9.78 4.62 12.70
C LEU A 59 -10.35 6.00 12.38
N SER A 60 -11.19 6.52 13.27
CA SER A 60 -11.83 7.81 13.12
C SER A 60 -10.84 8.98 13.19
N GLY A 61 -11.28 10.17 12.77
CA GLY A 61 -10.49 11.40 12.87
C GLY A 61 -10.08 11.74 14.31
N ASP A 62 -10.89 11.37 15.31
CA ASP A 62 -10.62 11.53 16.75
C ASP A 62 -9.90 10.31 17.37
N ASN A 63 -9.22 9.51 16.55
CA ASN A 63 -8.35 8.40 16.94
C ASN A 63 -9.05 7.25 17.67
N LYS A 64 -10.35 7.04 17.46
CA LYS A 64 -11.08 5.87 17.96
C LYS A 64 -11.06 4.76 16.92
N MET A 65 -10.60 3.59 17.33
CA MET A 65 -10.60 2.40 16.49
C MET A 65 -11.93 1.65 16.66
N TYR A 66 -12.53 1.27 15.53
CA TYR A 66 -13.74 0.45 15.48
C TYR A 66 -13.52 -0.77 14.60
N HIS A 67 -14.28 -1.83 14.85
CA HIS A 67 -14.25 -3.07 14.08
C HIS A 67 -15.65 -3.45 13.61
N VAL A 68 -15.80 -3.64 12.29
CA VAL A 68 -17.08 -3.98 11.66
C VAL A 68 -17.46 -5.42 11.99
N VAL A 69 -18.53 -5.59 12.78
CA VAL A 69 -19.01 -6.90 13.26
C VAL A 69 -20.22 -7.41 12.50
N ARG A 70 -21.02 -6.52 11.89
CA ARG A 70 -22.25 -6.86 11.17
C ARG A 70 -22.38 -6.02 9.91
N VAL A 71 -22.73 -6.68 8.80
CA VAL A 71 -22.99 -6.02 7.51
C VAL A 71 -24.30 -6.55 6.93
N ASN A 72 -25.15 -5.64 6.47
CA ASN A 72 -26.34 -5.92 5.69
C ASN A 72 -26.16 -5.35 4.27
N THR A 73 -25.82 -6.24 3.34
CA THR A 73 -25.55 -5.89 1.93
C THR A 73 -26.81 -5.59 1.11
N ARG A 74 -28.02 -5.79 1.67
CA ARG A 74 -29.28 -5.48 0.98
C ARG A 74 -29.66 -4.01 1.07
N ASN A 75 -29.28 -3.34 2.16
CA ASN A 75 -29.56 -1.92 2.39
C ASN A 75 -28.30 -1.10 2.66
N ASN A 76 -27.12 -1.68 2.39
CA ASN A 76 -25.81 -1.07 2.59
C ASN A 76 -25.63 -0.48 4.00
N MET A 77 -26.08 -1.19 5.03
CA MET A 77 -25.84 -0.79 6.43
C MET A 77 -24.84 -1.73 7.08
N ALA A 78 -23.89 -1.18 7.82
CA ALA A 78 -22.97 -1.95 8.65
C ALA A 78 -22.94 -1.41 10.08
N TYR A 79 -22.46 -2.24 11.00
CA TYR A 79 -22.29 -1.88 12.40
C TYR A 79 -20.89 -2.25 12.85
N ALA A 80 -20.26 -1.33 13.56
CA ALA A 80 -18.92 -1.50 14.11
C ALA A 80 -18.93 -1.31 15.63
N GLU A 81 -18.09 -2.07 16.32
CA GLU A 81 -17.88 -1.97 17.76
C GLU A 81 -16.61 -1.15 18.03
N PHE A 82 -16.68 -0.24 18.99
CA PHE A 82 -15.49 0.46 19.50
C PHE A 82 -14.49 -0.54 20.10
N ILE A 83 -13.21 -0.34 19.82
CA ILE A 83 -12.11 -1.18 20.29
C ILE A 83 -11.28 -0.43 21.31
N GLU A 84 -10.68 0.69 20.90
CA GLU A 84 -9.77 1.48 21.73
C GLU A 84 -9.55 2.89 21.18
N GLU A 85 -8.99 3.77 22.01
CA GLU A 85 -8.40 5.05 21.55
C GLU A 85 -6.94 4.82 21.17
N VAL A 86 -6.62 4.98 19.89
CA VAL A 86 -5.29 4.76 19.34
C VAL A 86 -4.38 5.93 19.66
N GLN A 87 -3.20 5.63 20.19
CA GLN A 87 -2.13 6.61 20.33
C GLN A 87 -1.35 6.68 19.02
N LEU A 88 -1.38 7.84 18.37
CA LEU A 88 -0.61 8.07 17.14
C LEU A 88 0.90 8.22 17.46
N PRO A 89 1.78 7.92 16.49
CA PRO A 89 3.22 8.12 16.63
C PRO A 89 3.55 9.56 17.05
N LYS A 90 4.48 9.72 17.99
CA LYS A 90 4.80 11.05 18.54
C LYS A 90 5.59 11.88 17.53
N VAL A 91 5.13 13.12 17.30
CA VAL A 91 5.80 14.08 16.43
C VAL A 91 6.70 15.01 17.26
N ASN A 92 7.97 15.13 16.87
CA ASN A 92 8.90 16.09 17.43
C ASN A 92 8.54 17.51 16.95
N ARG A 93 7.94 18.30 17.85
CA ARG A 93 7.47 19.65 17.55
C ARG A 93 8.56 20.63 17.13
N GLN A 94 9.80 20.46 17.62
CA GLN A 94 10.90 21.34 17.23
C GLN A 94 11.33 21.07 15.79
N ALA A 95 11.47 19.80 15.42
CA ALA A 95 11.75 19.39 14.05
C ALA A 95 10.60 19.82 13.10
N LEU A 96 9.35 19.63 13.54
CA LEU A 96 8.17 20.05 12.78
C LEU A 96 8.16 21.57 12.51
N GLN A 97 8.49 22.38 13.52
CA GLN A 97 8.52 23.84 13.38
C GLN A 97 9.59 24.29 12.37
N GLN A 98 10.75 23.61 12.31
CA GLN A 98 11.77 23.89 11.30
C GLN A 98 11.28 23.58 9.89
N ILE A 99 10.58 22.46 9.71
CA ILE A 99 9.96 22.09 8.43
C ILE A 99 8.90 23.12 8.02
N GLN A 100 8.03 23.54 8.94
CA GLN A 100 7.00 24.54 8.67
C GLN A 100 7.59 25.90 8.25
N LEU A 101 8.69 26.33 8.87
CA LEU A 101 9.40 27.54 8.47
C LEU A 101 9.98 27.39 7.06
N ALA A 102 10.62 26.25 6.77
CA ALA A 102 11.19 25.97 5.46
C ALA A 102 10.12 25.90 4.35
N LEU A 103 8.93 25.36 4.65
CA LEU A 103 7.78 25.40 3.74
C LEU A 103 7.35 26.85 3.45
N ALA A 104 7.21 27.68 4.49
CA ALA A 104 6.79 29.07 4.34
C ALA A 104 7.78 29.92 3.52
N GLU A 105 9.07 29.62 3.60
CA GLU A 105 10.13 30.33 2.88
C GLU A 105 10.49 29.69 1.52
N GLY A 106 9.85 28.59 1.14
CA GLY A 106 10.18 27.83 -0.08
C GLY A 106 11.55 27.12 -0.02
N GLY A 107 12.11 26.97 1.18
CA GLY A 107 13.42 26.37 1.45
C GLY A 107 13.38 24.88 1.80
N LEU A 108 12.21 24.22 1.77
CA LEU A 108 12.08 22.82 2.18
C LEU A 108 13.01 21.87 1.42
N SER A 109 13.14 22.04 0.10
CA SER A 109 14.06 21.27 -0.73
C SER A 109 15.51 21.36 -0.22
N THR A 110 15.95 22.56 0.17
CA THR A 110 17.30 22.82 0.68
C THR A 110 17.49 22.19 2.06
N LEU A 111 16.49 22.28 2.93
CA LEU A 111 16.51 21.65 4.25
C LEU A 111 16.62 20.12 4.12
N LEU A 112 15.82 19.51 3.25
CA LEU A 112 15.85 18.07 3.01
C LEU A 112 17.19 17.62 2.41
N LEU A 113 17.79 18.38 1.48
CA LEU A 113 19.13 18.09 0.94
C LEU A 113 20.22 18.16 2.03
N ALA A 114 20.12 19.11 2.97
CA ALA A 114 21.08 19.24 4.07
C ALA A 114 21.01 18.07 5.07
N GLN A 115 19.86 17.39 5.16
CA GLN A 115 19.68 16.22 6.03
C GLN A 115 20.28 14.92 5.43
N GLU A 116 20.49 14.87 4.11
CA GLU A 116 20.99 13.66 3.42
C GLU A 116 22.46 13.32 3.69
N ASP A 117 23.27 14.30 4.13
CA ASP A 117 24.65 14.05 4.58
C ASP A 117 24.72 13.07 5.79
N GLY A 118 23.56 12.71 6.36
CA GLY A 118 23.36 11.74 7.44
C GLY A 118 22.93 10.31 7.05
N GLY A 119 22.69 9.98 5.78
CA GLY A 119 22.59 8.57 5.34
C GLY A 119 21.30 8.07 4.65
N GLU A 120 20.37 8.93 4.23
CA GLU A 120 19.33 8.55 3.25
C GLU A 120 19.76 9.00 1.85
N ASN A 121 19.77 8.08 0.88
CA ASN A 121 20.18 8.39 -0.49
C ASN A 121 19.07 9.17 -1.20
N GLN A 122 19.44 10.11 -2.07
CA GLN A 122 18.53 10.87 -2.93
C GLN A 122 17.56 10.01 -3.75
N GLU A 123 17.94 8.76 -4.04
CA GLU A 123 17.11 7.77 -4.72
C GLU A 123 15.88 7.33 -3.90
N ASP A 124 15.88 7.51 -2.57
CA ASP A 124 14.77 7.12 -1.69
C ASP A 124 13.65 8.17 -1.60
N ARG A 125 13.82 9.35 -2.23
CA ARG A 125 12.85 10.46 -2.24
C ARG A 125 12.08 10.58 -3.55
N ARG A 126 11.65 9.43 -4.07
CA ARG A 126 10.84 9.35 -5.29
C ARG A 126 9.44 8.82 -5.01
N ILE A 127 8.44 9.53 -5.49
CA ILE A 127 7.03 9.17 -5.34
C ILE A 127 6.44 8.87 -6.72
N GLY A 128 5.81 7.70 -6.85
CA GLY A 128 5.01 7.32 -8.01
C GLY A 128 3.54 7.57 -7.72
N ILE A 129 2.86 8.23 -8.64
CA ILE A 129 1.44 8.57 -8.54
C ILE A 129 0.74 7.91 -9.73
N TYR A 130 -0.41 7.30 -9.47
CA TYR A 130 -1.31 6.79 -10.49
C TYR A 130 -2.74 6.83 -9.97
N ALA A 131 -3.72 6.57 -10.84
CA ALA A 131 -5.12 6.45 -10.46
C ALA A 131 -5.70 5.15 -11.02
N THR A 132 -6.08 4.21 -10.15
CA THR A 132 -6.70 2.95 -10.59
C THR A 132 -8.02 3.19 -11.32
N HIS A 133 -8.80 4.19 -10.90
CA HIS A 133 -10.06 4.58 -11.54
C HIS A 133 -9.89 5.89 -12.31
N SER A 134 -9.20 5.84 -13.45
CA SER A 134 -8.84 7.02 -14.24
C SER A 134 -10.02 7.86 -14.74
N ALA A 135 -11.24 7.31 -14.78
CA ALA A 135 -12.45 8.01 -15.19
C ALA A 135 -13.11 8.82 -14.06
N GLU A 136 -12.70 8.67 -12.80
CA GLU A 136 -13.32 9.37 -11.67
C GLU A 136 -13.24 10.90 -11.80
N SER A 137 -14.35 11.58 -11.54
CA SER A 137 -14.52 13.00 -11.78
C SER A 137 -15.42 13.65 -10.73
N TYR A 138 -15.49 14.98 -10.72
CA TYR A 138 -16.21 15.76 -9.71
C TYR A 138 -17.39 16.51 -10.34
N THR A 139 -18.63 16.12 -10.03
CA THR A 139 -19.84 16.61 -10.70
C THR A 139 -19.96 18.14 -10.72
N PRO A 140 -19.76 18.87 -9.61
CA PRO A 140 -19.93 20.33 -9.61
C PRO A 140 -18.98 21.09 -10.55
N THR A 141 -17.78 20.56 -10.80
CA THR A 141 -16.76 21.25 -11.61
C THR A 141 -16.64 20.65 -13.01
N ASP A 142 -16.64 19.32 -13.10
CA ASP A 142 -16.35 18.59 -14.33
C ASP A 142 -17.63 18.15 -15.07
N GLY A 143 -18.80 18.29 -14.43
CA GLY A 143 -20.13 18.07 -15.03
C GLY A 143 -20.65 16.63 -14.96
N ALA A 144 -19.82 15.69 -14.52
CA ALA A 144 -20.21 14.30 -14.29
C ALA A 144 -19.34 13.68 -13.18
N GLU A 145 -19.84 12.61 -12.57
CA GLU A 145 -19.08 11.82 -11.60
C GLU A 145 -18.01 10.95 -12.27
N SER A 146 -18.18 10.60 -13.55
CA SER A 146 -17.26 9.77 -14.31
C SER A 146 -17.16 10.27 -15.75
N MET A 147 -15.95 10.36 -16.30
CA MET A 147 -15.70 10.79 -17.67
C MET A 147 -14.82 9.77 -18.39
N GLU A 148 -15.31 9.24 -19.52
CA GLU A 148 -14.56 8.32 -20.38
C GLU A 148 -13.30 9.00 -20.92
N GLY A 149 -12.18 8.29 -20.91
CA GLY A 149 -10.90 8.79 -21.41
C GLY A 149 -10.13 9.71 -20.44
N GLY A 150 -10.62 9.87 -19.21
CA GLY A 150 -9.91 10.56 -18.13
C GLY A 150 -10.75 11.62 -17.41
N GLY A 151 -11.04 11.38 -16.14
CA GLY A 151 -11.82 12.28 -15.29
C GLY A 151 -10.99 13.30 -14.53
N GLY A 152 -11.69 14.13 -13.74
CA GLY A 152 -11.09 15.15 -12.88
C GLY A 152 -10.04 14.62 -11.89
N ILE A 153 -10.09 13.34 -11.53
CA ILE A 153 -9.10 12.72 -10.64
C ILE A 153 -7.68 12.81 -11.18
N LEU A 154 -7.49 12.74 -12.50
CA LEU A 154 -6.16 12.84 -13.12
C LEU A 154 -5.57 14.25 -12.95
N LYS A 155 -6.42 15.28 -12.90
CA LYS A 155 -5.98 16.67 -12.60
C LYS A 155 -5.59 16.83 -11.13
N VAL A 156 -6.29 16.14 -10.22
CA VAL A 156 -5.93 16.11 -8.80
C VAL A 156 -4.59 15.39 -8.59
N ALA A 157 -4.38 14.26 -9.28
CA ALA A 157 -3.10 13.54 -9.28
C ALA A 157 -1.95 14.38 -9.85
N GLU A 158 -2.18 15.11 -10.95
CA GLU A 158 -1.22 16.06 -11.52
C GLU A 158 -0.91 17.20 -10.53
N GLN A 159 -1.92 17.77 -9.86
CA GLN A 159 -1.71 18.78 -8.82
C GLN A 159 -0.88 18.22 -7.66
N LEU A 160 -1.14 16.97 -7.23
CA LEU A 160 -0.37 16.31 -6.17
C LEU A 160 1.11 16.16 -6.59
N LYS A 161 1.36 15.69 -7.81
CA LYS A 161 2.71 15.59 -8.41
C LYS A 161 3.43 16.94 -8.39
N ASN A 162 2.80 17.99 -8.91
CA ASN A 162 3.39 19.33 -8.98
C ASN A 162 3.64 19.90 -7.57
N SER A 163 2.79 19.56 -6.59
CA SER A 163 2.96 19.98 -5.21
C SER A 163 4.14 19.26 -4.54
N PHE A 164 4.40 17.98 -4.84
CA PHE A 164 5.62 17.30 -4.38
C PHE A 164 6.89 17.92 -4.99
N GLU A 165 6.88 18.19 -6.30
CA GLU A 165 8.01 18.82 -6.97
C GLU A 165 8.31 20.21 -6.42
N GLY A 166 7.27 20.99 -6.09
CA GLY A 166 7.39 22.29 -5.42
C GLY A 166 8.09 22.21 -4.05
N HIS A 167 8.05 21.05 -3.39
CA HIS A 167 8.71 20.77 -2.11
C HIS A 167 10.08 20.10 -2.27
N GLY A 168 10.57 19.93 -3.50
CA GLY A 168 11.85 19.29 -3.78
C GLY A 168 11.83 17.76 -3.72
N VAL A 169 10.64 17.15 -3.75
CA VAL A 169 10.47 15.69 -3.84
C VAL A 169 10.28 15.31 -5.30
N GLU A 170 11.05 14.35 -5.79
CA GLU A 170 10.90 13.86 -7.17
C GLU A 170 9.61 13.04 -7.26
N ALA A 171 8.67 13.46 -8.11
CA ALA A 171 7.39 12.78 -8.28
C ALA A 171 7.13 12.46 -9.77
N GLN A 172 6.67 11.24 -10.03
CA GLN A 172 6.29 10.79 -11.36
C GLN A 172 4.81 10.40 -11.36
N PHE A 173 4.03 11.05 -12.20
CA PHE A 173 2.63 10.69 -12.42
C PHE A 173 2.48 9.92 -13.73
N ASP A 174 1.98 8.68 -13.65
CA ASP A 174 1.59 7.90 -14.82
C ASP A 174 0.07 7.99 -15.00
N ASN A 175 -0.34 8.65 -16.09
CA ASN A 175 -1.73 8.90 -16.44
C ASN A 175 -2.33 7.84 -17.37
N THR A 176 -1.69 6.66 -17.51
CA THR A 176 -2.21 5.54 -18.29
C THR A 176 -3.66 5.24 -17.89
N SER A 177 -4.57 5.16 -18.86
CA SER A 177 -5.97 4.81 -18.58
C SER A 177 -6.07 3.35 -18.10
N HIS A 178 -6.85 3.16 -17.05
CA HIS A 178 -7.15 1.85 -16.48
C HIS A 178 -8.62 1.47 -16.68
N GLU A 179 -9.28 2.10 -17.64
CA GLU A 179 -10.66 1.80 -18.02
C GLU A 179 -10.80 0.40 -18.66
N PRO A 180 -12.01 -0.21 -18.61
CA PRO A 180 -13.23 0.31 -17.98
C PRO A 180 -13.18 0.27 -16.45
N HIS A 181 -14.12 0.92 -15.77
CA HIS A 181 -14.25 0.83 -14.31
C HIS A 181 -14.84 -0.55 -13.93
N ASP A 182 -14.01 -1.59 -13.90
CA ASP A 182 -14.38 -2.99 -13.63
C ASP A 182 -13.39 -3.68 -12.70
N ALA A 183 -13.66 -4.94 -12.34
CA ALA A 183 -12.77 -5.77 -11.53
C ALA A 183 -11.33 -5.92 -12.09
N GLY A 184 -11.13 -5.61 -13.38
CA GLY A 184 -9.83 -5.60 -14.04
C GLY A 184 -9.03 -4.31 -13.85
N ALA A 185 -9.62 -3.24 -13.30
CA ALA A 185 -8.96 -1.93 -13.13
C ALA A 185 -7.69 -2.06 -12.30
N TYR A 186 -7.76 -2.71 -11.13
CA TYR A 186 -6.58 -2.97 -10.30
C TYR A 186 -5.51 -3.80 -11.02
N LYS A 187 -5.90 -4.76 -11.88
CA LYS A 187 -4.93 -5.54 -12.67
C LYS A 187 -4.23 -4.67 -13.72
N ARG A 188 -4.91 -3.65 -14.27
CA ARG A 188 -4.33 -2.69 -15.21
C ARG A 188 -3.42 -1.70 -14.47
N SER A 189 -3.91 -1.08 -13.41
CA SER A 189 -3.12 -0.13 -12.60
C SER A 189 -1.92 -0.77 -11.93
N ARG A 190 -1.99 -2.05 -11.56
CA ARG A 190 -0.82 -2.79 -11.06
C ARG A 190 0.34 -2.78 -12.05
N ARG A 191 0.07 -2.91 -13.36
CA ARG A 191 1.14 -2.89 -14.36
C ARG A 191 1.83 -1.54 -14.41
N THR A 192 1.04 -0.48 -14.33
CA THR A 192 1.52 0.91 -14.24
C THR A 192 2.35 1.13 -12.97
N ALA A 193 1.84 0.72 -11.81
CA ALA A 193 2.57 0.80 -10.54
C ALA A 193 3.92 0.05 -10.59
N VAL A 194 3.93 -1.18 -11.10
CA VAL A 194 5.17 -1.97 -11.29
C VAL A 194 6.12 -1.30 -12.28
N GLN A 195 5.60 -0.65 -13.32
CA GLN A 195 6.42 0.07 -14.30
C GLN A 195 7.07 1.30 -13.68
N LEU A 196 6.33 2.10 -12.90
CA LEU A 196 6.88 3.20 -12.11
C LEU A 196 8.03 2.72 -11.22
N MET A 197 7.83 1.63 -10.47
CA MET A 197 8.88 1.08 -9.61
C MET A 197 10.11 0.61 -10.40
N ARG A 198 9.92 -0.10 -11.52
CA ARG A 198 11.01 -0.70 -12.29
C ARG A 198 11.80 0.34 -13.09
N ASP A 199 11.10 1.23 -13.80
CA ASP A 199 11.70 2.12 -14.79
C ASP A 199 12.21 3.42 -14.15
N GLN A 200 11.61 3.85 -13.02
CA GLN A 200 11.97 5.10 -12.33
C GLN A 200 12.64 4.86 -10.96
N GLY A 201 12.79 3.60 -10.53
CA GLY A 201 13.37 3.26 -9.22
C GLY A 201 12.52 3.73 -8.04
N ILE A 202 11.21 3.93 -8.24
CA ILE A 202 10.29 4.45 -7.23
C ILE A 202 10.00 3.38 -6.18
N ASN A 203 10.06 3.76 -4.90
CA ASN A 203 9.72 2.89 -3.77
C ASN A 203 8.42 3.30 -3.04
N THR A 204 7.94 4.53 -3.25
CA THR A 204 6.72 5.08 -2.63
C THR A 204 5.64 5.24 -3.69
N LEU A 205 4.47 4.65 -3.46
CA LEU A 205 3.36 4.65 -4.42
C LEU A 205 2.11 5.28 -3.81
N ILE A 206 1.44 6.16 -4.56
CA ILE A 206 0.18 6.77 -4.18
C ILE A 206 -0.85 6.50 -5.27
N ASP A 207 -1.87 5.72 -4.93
CA ASP A 207 -3.06 5.51 -5.75
C ASP A 207 -4.12 6.55 -5.38
N VAL A 208 -4.45 7.43 -6.33
CA VAL A 208 -5.34 8.58 -6.11
C VAL A 208 -6.75 8.23 -6.59
N HIS A 209 -7.71 8.31 -5.67
CA HIS A 209 -9.14 8.03 -5.88
C HIS A 209 -9.99 9.18 -5.35
N ARG A 210 -11.30 9.11 -5.58
CA ARG A 210 -12.31 9.90 -4.86
C ARG A 210 -13.51 9.03 -4.47
N ASP A 211 -14.05 9.25 -3.27
CA ASP A 211 -15.20 8.49 -2.76
C ASP A 211 -16.48 8.84 -3.55
N ALA A 212 -17.55 8.09 -3.32
CA ALA A 212 -18.87 8.36 -3.90
C ALA A 212 -19.99 8.42 -2.85
N VAL A 213 -19.81 9.36 -1.93
CA VAL A 213 -20.74 9.68 -0.84
C VAL A 213 -21.15 11.16 -0.88
N PRO A 214 -22.18 11.59 -0.13
CA PRO A 214 -22.57 13.00 -0.07
C PRO A 214 -21.41 13.94 0.33
N ALA A 215 -21.44 15.17 -0.20
CA ALA A 215 -20.37 16.16 -0.02
C ALA A 215 -20.00 16.41 1.45
N GLU A 216 -20.99 16.45 2.36
CA GLU A 216 -20.82 16.75 3.78
C GLU A 216 -19.83 15.81 4.51
N GLN A 217 -19.62 14.60 3.97
CA GLN A 217 -18.66 13.63 4.51
C GLN A 217 -17.20 14.09 4.35
N TYR A 218 -16.95 14.96 3.37
CA TYR A 218 -15.61 15.39 2.95
C TYR A 218 -15.40 16.90 2.95
N LEU A 219 -16.44 17.72 3.10
CA LEU A 219 -16.27 19.17 3.23
C LEU A 219 -15.49 19.52 4.51
N THR A 220 -14.50 20.40 4.35
CA THR A 220 -13.73 20.97 5.46
C THR A 220 -13.17 22.35 5.06
N GLU A 221 -12.57 23.03 6.02
CA GLU A 221 -11.76 24.23 5.83
C GLU A 221 -10.42 24.01 6.51
N ILE A 222 -9.34 24.34 5.81
CA ILE A 222 -7.97 24.20 6.33
C ILE A 222 -7.34 25.59 6.21
N GLU A 223 -6.96 26.16 7.34
CA GLU A 223 -6.45 27.53 7.45
C GLU A 223 -7.42 28.60 6.91
N GLY A 224 -8.73 28.38 7.08
CA GLY A 224 -9.79 29.29 6.60
C GLY A 224 -10.10 29.17 5.11
N GLU A 225 -9.40 28.29 4.38
CA GLU A 225 -9.63 28.05 2.96
C GLU A 225 -10.49 26.78 2.75
N PRO A 226 -11.54 26.84 1.90
CA PRO A 226 -12.34 25.68 1.55
C PRO A 226 -11.50 24.55 0.95
N ALA A 227 -11.53 23.37 1.57
CA ALA A 227 -10.79 22.19 1.13
C ALA A 227 -11.69 20.94 1.18
N SER A 228 -11.08 19.79 0.84
CA SER A 228 -11.65 18.47 1.08
C SER A 228 -10.84 17.74 2.15
N LYS A 229 -11.50 16.92 2.95
CA LYS A 229 -10.82 15.90 3.75
C LYS A 229 -10.24 14.82 2.82
N VAL A 230 -9.29 14.06 3.34
CA VAL A 230 -8.67 12.91 2.67
C VAL A 230 -8.87 11.67 3.54
N ARG A 231 -9.39 10.59 2.97
CA ARG A 231 -9.43 9.28 3.65
C ARG A 231 -8.25 8.44 3.19
N LEU A 232 -7.53 7.85 4.15
CA LEU A 232 -6.49 6.87 3.85
C LEU A 232 -7.13 5.48 3.85
N VAL A 233 -6.80 4.64 2.86
CA VAL A 233 -7.34 3.28 2.78
C VAL A 233 -6.21 2.27 2.88
N ILE A 234 -6.35 1.29 3.77
CA ILE A 234 -5.40 0.17 3.94
C ILE A 234 -6.11 -1.14 3.61
N GLY A 235 -5.55 -1.91 2.68
CA GLY A 235 -6.06 -3.22 2.29
C GLY A 235 -5.66 -4.31 3.25
N ARG A 236 -6.59 -4.90 4.00
CA ARG A 236 -6.30 -5.92 5.03
C ARG A 236 -5.69 -7.23 4.50
N ARG A 237 -5.64 -7.44 3.18
CA ARG A 237 -5.07 -8.64 2.55
C ARG A 237 -3.67 -8.43 2.01
N ASN A 238 -3.15 -7.21 2.09
CA ASN A 238 -1.85 -6.87 1.56
C ASN A 238 -0.72 -7.43 2.46
N GLN A 239 0.36 -7.93 1.86
CA GLN A 239 1.45 -8.57 2.62
C GLN A 239 2.28 -7.59 3.45
N ASN A 240 2.24 -6.30 3.08
CA ASN A 240 2.93 -5.22 3.77
C ASN A 240 2.02 -4.51 4.80
N PHE A 241 0.88 -5.12 5.18
CA PHE A 241 -0.20 -4.45 5.89
C PHE A 241 0.28 -3.61 7.07
N LYS A 242 1.16 -4.19 7.89
CA LYS A 242 1.67 -3.51 9.08
C LYS A 242 2.52 -2.29 8.74
N ALA A 243 3.36 -2.38 7.70
CA ALA A 243 4.18 -1.26 7.27
C ALA A 243 3.36 -0.14 6.60
N ASN A 244 2.35 -0.50 5.78
CA ASN A 244 1.45 0.49 5.20
C ASN A 244 0.56 1.15 6.27
N GLU A 245 0.13 0.40 7.29
CA GLU A 245 -0.58 0.93 8.45
C GLU A 245 0.29 1.92 9.23
N GLU A 246 1.54 1.54 9.55
CA GLU A 246 2.50 2.43 10.22
C GLU A 246 2.71 3.72 9.44
N LEU A 247 2.89 3.64 8.10
CA LEU A 247 2.99 4.82 7.26
C LEU A 247 1.73 5.69 7.31
N ALA A 248 0.54 5.10 7.23
CA ALA A 248 -0.71 5.87 7.29
C ALA A 248 -0.92 6.53 8.66
N MET A 249 -0.52 5.88 9.76
CA MET A 249 -0.55 6.47 11.10
C MET A 249 0.47 7.61 11.25
N GLN A 250 1.66 7.49 10.65
CA GLN A 250 2.65 8.57 10.61
C GLN A 250 2.13 9.78 9.84
N VAL A 251 1.57 9.56 8.63
CA VAL A 251 0.95 10.60 7.82
C VAL A 251 -0.19 11.27 8.57
N LYS A 252 -1.07 10.49 9.21
CA LYS A 252 -2.15 11.04 10.04
C LYS A 252 -1.63 11.87 11.21
N SER A 253 -0.63 11.37 11.95
CA SER A 253 -0.06 12.09 13.09
C SER A 253 0.54 13.45 12.69
N VAL A 254 1.28 13.47 11.58
CA VAL A 254 1.84 14.72 11.02
C VAL A 254 0.72 15.64 10.50
N ALA A 255 -0.32 15.09 9.86
CA ALA A 255 -1.48 15.87 9.41
C ALA A 255 -2.22 16.52 10.58
N ASP A 256 -2.43 15.80 11.68
CA ASP A 256 -3.15 16.30 12.84
C ASP A 256 -2.43 17.49 13.51
N GLU A 257 -1.10 17.55 13.44
CA GLU A 257 -0.30 18.68 13.95
C GLU A 257 -0.14 19.81 12.91
N MET A 258 0.05 19.51 11.62
CA MET A 258 0.31 20.53 10.58
C MET A 258 -0.94 21.12 9.92
N ARG A 259 -1.94 20.27 9.68
CA ARG A 259 -3.14 20.55 8.88
C ARG A 259 -4.37 19.90 9.55
N PRO A 260 -4.75 20.32 10.77
CA PRO A 260 -5.88 19.73 11.48
C PRO A 260 -7.15 19.70 10.62
N GLY A 261 -7.80 18.54 10.53
CA GLY A 261 -8.98 18.35 9.70
C GLY A 261 -8.71 17.96 8.24
N LEU A 262 -7.45 17.78 7.83
CA LEU A 262 -7.09 17.23 6.51
C LEU A 262 -7.42 15.73 6.41
N VAL A 263 -6.91 14.91 7.32
CA VAL A 263 -7.17 13.47 7.31
C VAL A 263 -8.53 13.20 7.96
N LYS A 264 -9.46 12.67 7.17
CA LYS A 264 -10.81 12.28 7.61
C LYS A 264 -10.74 11.13 8.62
N ASP A 265 -10.04 10.07 8.22
CA ASP A 265 -9.98 8.76 8.87
C ASP A 265 -8.97 7.84 8.15
N ILE A 266 -8.73 6.66 8.73
CA ILE A 266 -8.10 5.52 8.06
C ILE A 266 -9.12 4.38 8.00
N PHE A 267 -9.45 3.92 6.78
CA PHE A 267 -10.36 2.81 6.56
C PHE A 267 -9.60 1.55 6.16
N TYR A 268 -9.80 0.47 6.92
CA TYR A 268 -9.13 -0.81 6.72
C TYR A 268 -10.08 -1.76 5.98
N ALA A 269 -10.05 -1.65 4.66
CA ALA A 269 -10.98 -2.36 3.80
C ALA A 269 -10.49 -3.76 3.44
N LYS A 270 -11.44 -4.65 3.14
CA LYS A 270 -11.13 -5.96 2.57
C LYS A 270 -10.56 -5.75 1.16
N GLY A 271 -9.28 -6.07 0.97
CA GLY A 271 -8.63 -5.83 -0.32
C GLY A 271 -7.12 -5.79 -0.19
N ASP A 272 -6.46 -5.66 -1.33
CA ASP A 272 -5.00 -5.51 -1.41
C ASP A 272 -4.60 -4.12 -1.93
N TYR A 273 -5.30 -3.63 -2.96
CA TYR A 273 -5.14 -2.29 -3.53
C TYR A 273 -3.73 -1.97 -4.03
N ASN A 274 -3.01 -3.00 -4.51
CA ASN A 274 -1.60 -2.92 -4.93
C ASN A 274 -0.63 -2.54 -3.80
N GLN A 275 -1.07 -2.58 -2.55
CA GLN A 275 -0.23 -2.23 -1.39
C GLN A 275 0.78 -3.33 -1.06
N ASP A 276 0.59 -4.54 -1.57
CA ASP A 276 1.59 -5.61 -1.52
C ASP A 276 2.86 -5.31 -2.33
N LEU A 277 2.82 -4.36 -3.27
CA LEU A 277 3.98 -4.01 -4.11
C LEU A 277 5.12 -3.39 -3.31
N THR A 278 4.80 -2.57 -2.30
CA THR A 278 5.80 -1.87 -1.48
C THR A 278 5.25 -1.51 -0.09
N PRO A 279 6.08 -1.55 0.96
CA PRO A 279 5.71 -1.05 2.29
C PRO A 279 5.40 0.46 2.33
N ARG A 280 5.71 1.20 1.27
CA ARG A 280 5.40 2.63 1.13
C ARG A 280 4.28 2.91 0.12
N ALA A 281 3.34 1.99 -0.01
CA ALA A 281 2.13 2.19 -0.82
C ALA A 281 1.00 2.80 0.02
N MET A 282 0.28 3.76 -0.56
CA MET A 282 -0.88 4.41 0.04
C MET A 282 -1.99 4.53 -1.00
N LEU A 283 -3.24 4.33 -0.57
CA LEU A 283 -4.43 4.71 -1.33
C LEU A 283 -5.08 5.89 -0.63
N VAL A 284 -5.39 6.94 -1.40
CA VAL A 284 -5.98 8.17 -0.86
C VAL A 284 -7.27 8.50 -1.59
N GLU A 285 -8.33 8.72 -0.82
CA GLU A 285 -9.60 9.23 -1.30
C GLU A 285 -9.61 10.75 -1.17
N MET A 286 -9.41 11.45 -2.28
CA MET A 286 -9.31 12.90 -2.37
C MET A 286 -10.70 13.56 -2.40
N GLY A 287 -11.50 13.28 -1.38
CA GLY A 287 -12.86 13.78 -1.29
C GLY A 287 -13.91 12.84 -1.87
N THR A 288 -14.95 13.42 -2.45
CA THR A 288 -16.05 12.73 -3.13
C THR A 288 -16.45 13.47 -4.41
N TYR A 289 -17.14 12.80 -5.34
CA TYR A 289 -17.60 13.40 -6.59
C TYR A 289 -18.55 14.60 -6.37
N ASP A 290 -19.20 14.69 -5.20
CA ASP A 290 -20.30 15.62 -4.92
C ASP A 290 -19.85 17.02 -4.43
N HIS A 291 -18.54 17.31 -4.47
CA HIS A 291 -18.01 18.66 -4.28
C HIS A 291 -17.09 19.07 -5.43
N THR A 292 -16.67 20.34 -5.45
CA THR A 292 -15.80 20.85 -6.51
C THR A 292 -14.44 20.17 -6.52
N ARG A 293 -13.88 19.93 -7.72
CA ARG A 293 -12.53 19.39 -7.90
C ARG A 293 -11.45 20.25 -7.24
N GLN A 294 -11.66 21.56 -7.21
CA GLN A 294 -10.74 22.53 -6.61
C GLN A 294 -10.49 22.27 -5.11
N ARG A 295 -11.49 21.76 -4.39
CA ARG A 295 -11.32 21.36 -2.98
C ARG A 295 -10.36 20.19 -2.83
N ALA A 296 -10.43 19.22 -3.75
CA ALA A 296 -9.54 18.07 -3.80
C ALA A 296 -8.12 18.48 -4.24
N GLU A 297 -7.99 19.38 -5.22
CA GLU A 297 -6.69 19.97 -5.63
C GLU A 297 -6.01 20.73 -4.48
N LYS A 298 -6.79 21.51 -3.72
CA LYS A 298 -6.29 22.22 -2.52
C LYS A 298 -5.83 21.23 -1.45
N ALA A 299 -6.60 20.17 -1.20
CA ALA A 299 -6.23 19.09 -0.29
C ALA A 299 -4.99 18.32 -0.76
N ALA A 300 -4.79 18.15 -2.08
CA ALA A 300 -3.59 17.54 -2.64
C ALA A 300 -2.31 18.31 -2.31
N GLY A 301 -2.38 19.65 -2.32
CA GLY A 301 -1.27 20.50 -1.87
C GLY A 301 -0.92 20.26 -0.39
N TYR A 302 -1.92 20.30 0.50
CA TYR A 302 -1.70 20.03 1.92
C TYR A 302 -1.22 18.60 2.18
N LEU A 303 -1.74 17.62 1.44
CA LEU A 303 -1.33 16.22 1.55
C LEU A 303 0.13 16.05 1.12
N SER A 304 0.60 16.75 0.08
CA SER A 304 2.00 16.64 -0.34
C SER A 304 2.95 17.20 0.73
N GLU A 305 2.60 18.29 1.42
CA GLU A 305 3.37 18.84 2.55
C GLU A 305 3.47 17.83 3.69
N VAL A 306 2.34 17.25 4.07
CA VAL A 306 2.24 16.26 5.16
C VAL A 306 3.03 15.00 4.82
N VAL A 307 2.83 14.42 3.63
CA VAL A 307 3.52 13.20 3.22
C VAL A 307 5.02 13.43 3.09
N THR A 308 5.45 14.56 2.52
CA THR A 308 6.87 14.96 2.46
C THR A 308 7.47 15.04 3.86
N THR A 309 6.75 15.67 4.79
CA THR A 309 7.22 15.83 6.18
C THR A 309 7.27 14.51 6.92
N ALA A 310 6.25 13.65 6.76
CA ALA A 310 6.17 12.35 7.41
C ALA A 310 7.26 11.38 6.91
N LEU A 311 7.52 11.35 5.60
CA LEU A 311 8.50 10.43 5.01
C LEU A 311 9.94 10.94 5.09
N PHE A 312 10.16 12.24 4.88
CA PHE A 312 11.50 12.79 4.64
C PHE A 312 11.91 13.86 5.65
N GLY A 313 10.99 14.34 6.49
CA GLY A 313 11.27 15.43 7.44
C GLY A 313 11.91 14.97 8.75
N GLY A 314 12.02 13.66 9.00
CA GLY A 314 12.60 13.12 10.24
C GLY A 314 11.87 13.55 11.52
N VAL A 315 10.58 13.90 11.42
CA VAL A 315 9.83 14.52 12.53
C VAL A 315 9.16 13.49 13.44
N VAL A 316 8.95 12.26 12.98
CA VAL A 316 8.32 11.21 13.80
C VAL A 316 9.38 10.57 14.67
N GLU A 317 9.16 10.55 15.98
CA GLU A 317 10.04 9.88 16.93
C GLU A 317 9.98 8.37 16.70
N ALA A 318 11.13 7.71 16.62
CA ALA A 318 11.17 6.25 16.60
C ALA A 318 10.54 5.72 17.90
N GLU A 319 9.60 4.78 17.78
CA GLU A 319 9.06 4.11 18.96
C GLU A 319 10.22 3.50 19.75
N ALA A 320 10.30 3.81 21.05
CA ALA A 320 11.22 3.12 21.94
C ALA A 320 10.88 1.63 21.88
N ALA A 321 11.82 0.81 21.39
CA ALA A 321 11.64 -0.62 21.39
C ALA A 321 11.26 -1.06 22.81
N PRO A 322 10.26 -1.94 23.00
CA PRO A 322 9.89 -2.40 24.33
C PRO A 322 11.14 -2.95 25.02
N GLU A 323 11.36 -2.55 26.28
CA GLU A 323 12.51 -3.00 27.08
C GLU A 323 12.59 -4.53 27.03
N GLY A 324 13.62 -5.06 26.35
CA GLY A 324 13.80 -6.49 26.12
C GLY A 324 13.84 -6.94 24.65
N ALA A 325 13.54 -6.06 23.69
CA ALA A 325 13.80 -6.33 22.29
C ALA A 325 15.28 -6.03 21.95
N ALA A 326 15.99 -7.03 21.42
CA ALA A 326 17.37 -6.86 20.96
C ALA A 326 17.45 -5.73 19.91
N PRO A 327 18.49 -4.87 19.95
CA PRO A 327 18.55 -3.68 19.11
C PRO A 327 18.59 -4.08 17.63
N ARG A 328 17.58 -3.66 16.86
CA ARG A 328 17.67 -3.58 15.40
C ARG A 328 18.38 -2.26 15.08
N GLY A 329 19.69 -2.33 14.95
CA GLY A 329 20.48 -1.21 14.43
C GLY A 329 20.18 -0.98 12.94
N PRO A 330 20.37 0.25 12.44
CA PRO A 330 20.33 0.53 11.01
C PRO A 330 21.61 -0.05 10.37
N GLY A 331 21.45 -0.98 9.44
CA GLY A 331 22.54 -1.50 8.62
C GLY A 331 22.00 -1.67 7.20
N GLY A 332 22.45 -0.92 6.20
CA GLY A 332 23.87 -0.69 5.93
C GLY A 332 24.46 -2.03 5.55
N VAL A 333 24.47 -2.34 4.25
CA VAL A 333 25.09 -3.54 3.69
C VAL A 333 26.59 -3.49 4.02
N GLN A 334 26.98 -4.09 5.13
CA GLN A 334 28.34 -4.53 5.36
C GLN A 334 28.40 -6.05 5.34
N THR A 335 29.27 -6.52 4.46
CA THR A 335 29.66 -7.90 4.22
C THR A 335 30.21 -8.54 5.49
N GLY A 336 29.33 -9.18 6.27
CA GLY A 336 29.67 -9.94 7.47
C GLY A 336 29.18 -11.37 7.36
N ASN A 337 30.03 -12.24 6.80
CA ASN A 337 29.73 -13.64 6.54
C ASN A 337 29.65 -14.45 7.87
N ARG A 338 28.48 -14.51 8.52
CA ARG A 338 28.18 -15.46 9.62
C ARG A 338 26.67 -15.53 9.88
N GLY A 339 25.97 -16.31 9.06
CA GLY A 339 24.54 -16.58 9.22
C GLY A 339 23.91 -17.33 8.05
N SER A 340 24.55 -17.36 6.88
CA SER A 340 24.00 -17.99 5.67
C SER A 340 24.17 -19.51 5.59
N GLY A 341 24.96 -20.12 6.48
CA GLY A 341 25.30 -21.55 6.41
C GLY A 341 24.12 -22.49 6.72
N LEU A 342 23.30 -22.19 7.74
CA LEU A 342 22.22 -23.09 8.15
C LEU A 342 21.01 -23.07 7.20
N GLY A 343 20.68 -21.90 6.63
CA GLY A 343 19.58 -21.76 5.67
C GLY A 343 19.89 -22.39 4.31
N THR A 344 21.12 -22.22 3.80
CA THR A 344 21.55 -22.89 2.56
C THR A 344 21.74 -24.39 2.77
N ILE A 345 22.25 -24.85 3.92
CA ILE A 345 22.31 -26.27 4.25
C ILE A 345 20.89 -26.86 4.37
N GLY A 346 19.94 -26.15 4.98
CA GLY A 346 18.55 -26.56 5.07
C GLY A 346 17.87 -26.69 3.70
N LEU A 347 18.09 -25.72 2.81
CA LEU A 347 17.56 -25.75 1.44
C LEU A 347 18.19 -26.86 0.59
N ILE A 348 19.51 -27.05 0.68
CA ILE A 348 20.22 -28.15 0.00
C ILE A 348 19.74 -29.51 0.55
N ALA A 349 19.56 -29.64 1.87
CA ALA A 349 19.05 -30.86 2.47
C ALA A 349 17.62 -31.16 1.99
N ALA A 350 16.74 -30.15 1.92
CA ALA A 350 15.39 -30.30 1.41
C ALA A 350 15.36 -30.73 -0.07
N ILE A 351 16.22 -30.14 -0.91
CA ILE A 351 16.35 -30.52 -2.33
C ILE A 351 16.88 -31.95 -2.47
N VAL A 352 17.88 -32.35 -1.67
CA VAL A 352 18.45 -33.70 -1.70
C VAL A 352 17.42 -34.73 -1.20
N ILE A 353 16.70 -34.45 -0.13
CA ILE A 353 15.66 -35.33 0.42
C ILE A 353 14.50 -35.45 -0.58
N GLY A 354 14.05 -34.33 -1.16
CA GLY A 354 13.02 -34.31 -2.19
C GLY A 354 13.43 -35.08 -3.45
N GLY A 355 14.68 -34.91 -3.90
CA GLY A 355 15.24 -35.65 -5.03
C GLY A 355 15.36 -37.15 -4.78
N LEU A 356 15.78 -37.55 -3.57
CA LEU A 356 15.86 -38.96 -3.17
C LEU A 356 14.48 -39.59 -3.03
N ALA A 357 13.49 -38.88 -2.50
CA ALA A 357 12.10 -39.33 -2.41
C ALA A 357 11.46 -39.47 -3.80
N PHE A 358 11.72 -38.52 -4.71
CA PHE A 358 11.28 -38.60 -6.10
C PHE A 358 11.92 -39.78 -6.84
N LEU A 359 13.21 -40.05 -6.63
CA LEU A 359 13.89 -41.22 -7.18
C LEU A 359 13.36 -42.54 -6.56
N PHE A 360 13.01 -42.55 -5.28
CA PHE A 360 12.39 -43.70 -4.61
C PHE A 360 11.03 -44.05 -5.21
N LEU A 361 10.20 -43.03 -5.44
CA LEU A 361 8.84 -43.21 -5.93
C LEU A 361 8.79 -43.45 -7.45
N SER A 362 9.74 -42.91 -8.21
CA SER A 362 9.78 -43.04 -9.68
C SER A 362 10.54 -44.27 -10.18
N SER A 363 11.36 -44.93 -9.35
CA SER A 363 12.12 -46.11 -9.76
C SER A 363 11.67 -47.37 -9.01
N GLY A 364 11.10 -48.33 -9.75
CA GLY A 364 10.77 -49.65 -9.21
C GLY A 364 12.00 -50.29 -8.56
N GLY A 365 11.83 -50.86 -7.36
CA GLY A 365 12.87 -51.14 -6.36
C GLY A 365 14.06 -52.06 -6.74
N LYS A 366 14.26 -52.41 -8.01
CA LYS A 366 15.43 -53.18 -8.49
C LYS A 366 16.48 -52.36 -9.26
N GLU A 367 16.22 -51.09 -9.63
CA GLU A 367 17.18 -50.27 -10.42
C GLU A 367 17.93 -49.17 -9.65
N TRP A 368 17.62 -48.94 -8.37
CA TRP A 368 18.21 -47.85 -7.59
C TRP A 368 19.74 -47.94 -7.48
N LYS A 369 20.25 -49.14 -7.20
CA LYS A 369 21.66 -49.33 -6.81
C LYS A 369 22.64 -48.95 -7.93
N SER A 370 22.26 -49.10 -9.20
CA SER A 370 23.12 -48.74 -10.34
C SER A 370 23.10 -47.23 -10.66
N LYS A 371 22.00 -46.52 -10.37
CA LYS A 371 21.92 -45.07 -10.63
C LYS A 371 22.62 -44.23 -9.56
N VAL A 372 22.63 -44.69 -8.30
CA VAL A 372 23.40 -44.01 -7.23
C VAL A 372 24.91 -44.18 -7.41
N SER A 373 25.39 -45.29 -7.95
CA SER A 373 26.83 -45.45 -8.23
C SER A 373 27.30 -44.51 -9.35
N ASN A 374 26.47 -44.31 -10.39
CA ASN A 374 26.79 -43.40 -11.49
C ASN A 374 26.78 -41.93 -11.05
N PHE A 375 25.86 -41.55 -10.17
CA PHE A 375 25.79 -40.18 -9.64
C PHE A 375 27.04 -39.80 -8.82
N LYS A 376 27.62 -40.75 -8.07
CA LYS A 376 28.89 -40.54 -7.36
C LYS A 376 30.08 -40.32 -8.31
N GLN A 377 30.10 -41.01 -9.45
CA GLN A 377 31.17 -40.87 -10.45
C GLN A 377 31.08 -39.53 -11.19
N GLU A 378 29.88 -39.05 -11.51
CA GLU A 378 29.69 -37.74 -12.15
C GLU A 378 30.02 -36.58 -11.20
N PHE A 379 29.63 -36.67 -9.91
CA PHE A 379 29.94 -35.62 -8.93
C PHE A 379 31.44 -35.56 -8.57
N ALA A 380 32.15 -36.70 -8.61
CA ALA A 380 33.60 -36.74 -8.39
C ALA A 380 34.41 -36.06 -9.51
N ASN A 381 33.88 -36.02 -10.74
CA ASN A 381 34.49 -35.29 -11.84
C ASN A 381 34.21 -33.78 -11.79
N LEU A 382 33.12 -33.36 -11.16
CA LEU A 382 32.71 -31.95 -11.04
C LEU A 382 33.50 -31.17 -9.98
N LEU A 383 34.07 -31.87 -8.97
CA LEU A 383 34.79 -31.26 -7.85
C LEU A 383 36.32 -31.17 -8.00
N GLY A 384 36.85 -31.31 -9.23
CA GLY A 384 38.20 -30.88 -9.58
C GLY A 384 39.35 -31.61 -8.87
N ARG A 385 40.11 -32.40 -9.62
CA ARG A 385 41.37 -33.01 -9.19
C ARG A 385 42.38 -31.92 -8.77
N ARG A 386 42.57 -31.70 -7.46
CA ARG A 386 43.71 -30.95 -6.90
C ARG A 386 45.00 -31.72 -7.20
N LYS A 387 45.76 -31.32 -8.22
CA LYS A 387 47.16 -31.75 -8.38
C LYS A 387 48.00 -31.12 -7.27
N LYS A 388 48.70 -31.95 -6.50
CA LYS A 388 49.74 -31.52 -5.56
C LYS A 388 51.07 -31.42 -6.31
N LYS A 389 51.74 -30.29 -6.05
CA LYS A 389 53.03 -29.80 -6.55
C LYS A 389 53.04 -29.25 -7.97
#